data_AF-A0A8J2IMW6-F1
#
_entry.id   AF-A0A8J2IMW6-F1
#
_cell.length_a   1.000
_cell.length_b   1.000
_cell.length_c   1.000
_cell.angle_alpha   90.00
_cell.angle_beta   90.00
_cell.angle_gamma   90.00
#
_symmetry.space_group_name_H-M   'P 1'
#
loop_
_entity.id
_entity.type
_entity.pdbx_description
1 polymer ?
#
loop_
_entity_poly.entity_id
_entity_poly.type
_entity_poly.pdbx_seq_one_letter_code
_entity_poly.pdbx_strand_id
1 'polypeptide(L)'
;MFVAGCATVVHDYRWLHGPIKTIVGLMKNPTKRLRAQEPESIELPQGRSADQDNNATTTAASFGTTREHDGVVSRTSQENNAQTLPITENSPSDADSEPRVIPPERSLNFSWAFGLGIIVFFLITFIVIMVLRGKLRVRTYLFSFFANMYLAGTIIFGGGPVVIPLLREYVVAEGWVSPRDFLIGIAIQQSFPGPNFNFAVYLGALTAINGGYNSAVGATLGFIGIFAPGFITVHGTMGIWSAIRGLGWVKSLLRGVNAGAVGLIYTAVYRLWQIGYIAESFQQGTSLAQEPWWVVVTASSFVFGYSFNLSHPVIIIMGAVLGLIWYAVTLT
;
A
#
# COMPACT_ATOMS: atom_id res chain seq x y z
N MET A 1 -6.57 10.40 3.46
CA MET A 1 -6.65 8.93 3.35
C MET A 1 -7.98 8.38 3.86
N PHE A 2 -8.20 8.20 5.18
CA PHE A 2 -9.40 7.50 5.72
C PHE A 2 -10.74 7.93 5.10
N VAL A 3 -11.02 9.23 5.06
CA VAL A 3 -12.24 9.81 4.46
C VAL A 3 -12.43 9.40 2.99
N ALA A 4 -11.37 9.33 2.18
CA ALA A 4 -11.44 8.91 0.78
C ALA A 4 -11.74 7.42 0.64
N GLY A 5 -11.21 6.58 1.55
CA GLY A 5 -11.60 5.18 1.69
C GLY A 5 -13.08 5.04 1.97
N CYS A 6 -13.59 5.70 3.02
CA CYS A 6 -15.00 5.65 3.39
C CYS A 6 -15.92 6.16 2.27
N ALA A 7 -15.56 7.25 1.59
CA ALA A 7 -16.32 7.78 0.45
C ALA A 7 -16.41 6.77 -0.70
N THR A 8 -15.33 6.04 -0.99
CA THR A 8 -15.33 5.01 -2.06
C THR A 8 -16.20 3.81 -1.69
N VAL A 9 -16.21 3.38 -0.42
CA VAL A 9 -17.12 2.32 0.07
C VAL A 9 -18.59 2.76 -0.07
N VAL A 10 -18.93 3.98 0.36
CA VAL A 10 -20.30 4.52 0.28
C VAL A 10 -20.77 4.63 -1.18
N HIS A 11 -19.85 4.98 -2.10
CA HIS A 11 -20.09 5.04 -3.53
C HIS A 11 -20.32 3.64 -4.14
N ASP A 12 -19.36 2.71 -4.01
CA ASP A 12 -19.43 1.37 -4.61
C ASP A 12 -20.62 0.55 -4.10
N TYR A 13 -20.90 0.59 -2.78
CA TYR A 13 -22.04 -0.10 -2.20
C TYR A 13 -23.37 0.65 -2.40
N ARG A 14 -23.34 1.81 -3.07
CA ARG A 14 -24.52 2.60 -3.44
C ARG A 14 -25.45 2.90 -2.26
N TRP A 15 -24.90 3.00 -1.04
CA TRP A 15 -25.68 2.99 0.21
C TRP A 15 -26.67 4.16 0.29
N LEU A 16 -26.31 5.30 -0.33
CA LEU A 16 -27.15 6.49 -0.47
C LEU A 16 -28.25 6.37 -1.55
N HIS A 17 -28.11 5.51 -2.57
CA HIS A 17 -29.10 5.41 -3.65
C HIS A 17 -30.46 4.87 -3.19
N GLY A 18 -30.50 4.06 -2.13
CA GLY A 18 -31.75 3.61 -1.49
C GLY A 18 -32.57 4.79 -0.97
N PRO A 19 -32.13 5.50 0.09
CA PRO A 19 -32.87 6.63 0.64
C PRO A 19 -33.09 7.76 -0.37
N ILE A 20 -32.12 8.06 -1.25
CA ILE A 20 -32.29 9.09 -2.30
C ILE A 20 -33.40 8.70 -3.28
N LYS A 21 -33.50 7.43 -3.73
CA LYS A 21 -34.64 7.00 -4.57
C LYS A 21 -35.98 7.14 -3.84
N THR A 22 -36.05 6.80 -2.56
CA THR A 22 -37.28 6.94 -1.77
C THR A 22 -37.72 8.40 -1.66
N ILE A 23 -36.78 9.32 -1.38
CA ILE A 23 -37.04 10.76 -1.26
C ILE A 23 -37.47 11.38 -2.61
N VAL A 24 -36.76 11.04 -3.70
CA VAL A 24 -37.13 11.50 -5.06
C VAL A 24 -38.46 10.90 -5.53
N GLY A 25 -38.76 9.66 -5.13
CA GLY A 25 -40.06 9.01 -5.38
C GLY A 25 -41.22 9.68 -4.64
N LEU A 26 -41.00 10.13 -3.40
CA LEU A 26 -41.97 10.90 -2.62
C LEU A 26 -42.30 12.24 -3.31
N MET A 27 -41.27 12.99 -3.71
CA MET A 27 -41.47 14.31 -4.35
C MET A 27 -42.13 14.23 -5.74
N LYS A 28 -42.02 13.11 -6.46
CA LYS A 28 -42.61 12.97 -7.80
C LYS A 28 -44.08 12.56 -7.84
N ASN A 29 -44.68 12.10 -6.73
CA ASN A 29 -46.04 11.53 -6.72
C ASN A 29 -47.09 12.22 -5.80
N PRO A 30 -47.11 13.56 -5.61
CA PRO A 30 -48.15 14.20 -4.78
C PRO A 30 -49.56 14.05 -5.38
N THR A 31 -49.69 14.08 -6.71
CA THR A 31 -50.98 14.15 -7.41
C THR A 31 -51.78 12.84 -7.46
N LYS A 32 -51.17 11.68 -7.21
CA LYS A 32 -51.89 10.38 -7.34
C LYS A 32 -52.78 10.03 -6.12
N ARG A 33 -52.67 10.76 -5.00
CA ARG A 33 -53.52 10.56 -3.81
C ARG A 33 -54.85 11.33 -3.84
N LEU A 34 -54.92 12.42 -4.60
CA LEU A 34 -56.11 13.29 -4.67
C LEU A 34 -57.20 12.77 -5.62
N ARG A 35 -56.96 11.66 -6.34
CA ARG A 35 -57.87 11.05 -7.32
C ARG A 35 -58.24 9.61 -6.96
N ALA A 36 -58.33 9.35 -5.64
CA ALA A 36 -58.75 8.08 -5.05
C ALA A 36 -59.89 8.28 -4.02
N GLN A 37 -60.60 9.41 -4.12
CA GLN A 37 -61.76 9.78 -3.30
C GLN A 37 -62.88 10.37 -4.16
N GLU A 38 -63.35 9.59 -5.13
CA GLU A 38 -64.69 9.75 -5.71
C GLU A 38 -65.45 8.45 -5.40
N PRO A 39 -66.68 8.50 -4.87
CA PRO A 39 -67.39 7.31 -4.40
C PRO A 39 -67.95 6.49 -5.56
N GLU A 40 -67.91 5.17 -5.39
CA GLU A 40 -68.36 4.17 -6.37
C GLU A 40 -69.90 4.20 -6.53
N SER A 41 -70.37 4.59 -7.72
CA SER A 41 -71.80 4.60 -8.06
C SER A 41 -72.26 3.23 -8.57
N ILE A 42 -73.30 2.67 -7.93
CA ILE A 42 -73.81 1.32 -8.18
C ILE A 42 -74.62 1.25 -9.48
N GLU A 43 -74.27 0.34 -10.39
CA GLU A 43 -75.16 -0.15 -11.46
C GLU A 43 -75.15 -1.69 -11.53
N LEU A 44 -76.14 -2.26 -12.23
CA LEU A 44 -76.65 -3.62 -12.04
C LEU A 44 -76.25 -4.62 -13.17
N PRO A 45 -76.29 -5.94 -12.90
CA PRO A 45 -75.71 -6.93 -13.80
C PRO A 45 -76.51 -7.24 -15.07
N GLN A 46 -75.82 -7.18 -16.20
CA GLN A 46 -76.10 -7.83 -17.49
C GLN A 46 -74.76 -8.38 -18.01
N GLY A 47 -74.63 -9.33 -18.94
CA GLY A 47 -75.56 -10.13 -19.74
C GLY A 47 -74.72 -11.12 -20.56
N ARG A 48 -75.31 -12.20 -21.10
CA ARG A 48 -74.58 -13.32 -21.76
C ARG A 48 -73.81 -12.94 -23.05
N SER A 49 -72.85 -13.83 -23.39
CA SER A 49 -72.27 -14.15 -24.71
C SER A 49 -70.86 -13.59 -25.01
N ALA A 50 -70.00 -14.23 -25.80
CA ALA A 50 -69.84 -15.65 -26.21
C ALA A 50 -68.45 -15.84 -26.89
N ASP A 51 -67.97 -17.08 -26.98
CA ASP A 51 -66.81 -17.55 -27.80
C ASP A 51 -65.43 -16.91 -27.45
N GLN A 52 -64.25 -17.45 -27.83
CA GLN A 52 -63.92 -18.45 -28.85
C GLN A 52 -62.64 -19.26 -28.50
N ASP A 53 -62.52 -20.49 -29.04
CA ASP A 53 -61.44 -21.46 -28.82
C ASP A 53 -60.06 -21.07 -29.40
N ASN A 54 -58.95 -21.54 -28.78
CA ASN A 54 -58.16 -22.71 -29.27
C ASN A 54 -56.77 -22.89 -28.62
N ASN A 55 -56.45 -24.15 -28.25
CA ASN A 55 -55.23 -24.96 -28.49
C ASN A 55 -53.78 -24.38 -28.32
N ALA A 56 -52.77 -25.16 -27.92
CA ALA A 56 -52.69 -26.51 -27.29
C ALA A 56 -51.25 -26.78 -26.80
N THR A 57 -51.06 -27.81 -25.96
CA THR A 57 -49.76 -28.21 -25.35
C THR A 57 -49.30 -29.59 -25.86
N THR A 58 -48.00 -29.82 -26.09
CA THR A 58 -47.45 -31.13 -26.52
C THR A 58 -46.03 -31.36 -25.97
N THR A 59 -45.57 -32.62 -25.86
CA THR A 59 -44.69 -33.05 -24.76
C THR A 59 -43.62 -34.09 -25.15
N ALA A 60 -42.39 -33.86 -24.69
CA ALA A 60 -41.27 -34.79 -24.35
C ALA A 60 -40.89 -36.02 -25.24
N ALA A 61 -39.59 -36.11 -25.55
CA ALA A 61 -38.65 -37.26 -25.47
C ALA A 61 -38.88 -38.63 -26.19
N SER A 62 -37.82 -39.19 -26.81
CA SER A 62 -37.13 -40.46 -26.39
C SER A 62 -36.26 -41.15 -27.49
N PHE A 63 -35.28 -42.00 -27.08
CA PHE A 63 -34.39 -42.92 -27.87
C PHE A 63 -33.49 -42.30 -29.00
N GLY A 64 -32.36 -42.86 -29.48
CA GLY A 64 -31.52 -44.07 -29.21
C GLY A 64 -30.52 -44.30 -30.40
N THR A 65 -29.44 -45.12 -30.42
CA THR A 65 -28.69 -45.94 -29.42
C THR A 65 -27.29 -46.36 -29.98
N THR A 66 -26.30 -46.67 -29.11
CA THR A 66 -25.00 -47.44 -29.26
C THR A 66 -24.27 -47.70 -30.60
N ARG A 67 -22.91 -47.56 -30.58
CA ARG A 67 -21.93 -48.60 -31.00
C ARG A 67 -20.47 -48.32 -30.57
N GLU A 68 -19.67 -49.38 -30.39
CA GLU A 68 -18.23 -49.39 -30.03
C GLU A 68 -17.35 -49.91 -31.19
N HIS A 69 -16.04 -49.63 -31.18
CA HIS A 69 -14.99 -50.66 -31.31
C HIS A 69 -13.56 -50.16 -30.94
N ASP A 70 -12.66 -51.12 -30.72
CA ASP A 70 -11.25 -51.07 -30.27
C ASP A 70 -10.26 -50.94 -31.46
N GLY A 71 -8.93 -50.82 -31.34
CA GLY A 71 -8.00 -50.81 -30.20
C GLY A 71 -6.51 -50.96 -30.62
N VAL A 72 -5.65 -51.45 -29.72
CA VAL A 72 -4.28 -52.03 -29.96
C VAL A 72 -3.06 -51.08 -30.16
N VAL A 73 -2.61 -50.47 -29.04
CA VAL A 73 -1.27 -50.61 -28.40
C VAL A 73 -0.11 -51.33 -29.15
N SER A 74 1.09 -50.71 -29.34
CA SER A 74 2.37 -51.00 -28.62
C SER A 74 3.72 -50.53 -29.26
N ARG A 75 4.56 -49.82 -28.46
CA ARG A 75 6.06 -49.90 -28.26
C ARG A 75 7.12 -49.84 -29.39
N THR A 76 7.90 -48.75 -29.33
CA THR A 76 9.40 -48.68 -29.21
C THR A 76 10.35 -49.00 -30.37
N SER A 77 11.24 -48.04 -30.70
CA SER A 77 12.62 -48.23 -31.22
C SER A 77 13.48 -46.97 -30.94
N GLN A 78 14.82 -47.07 -31.02
CA GLN A 78 15.80 -46.01 -30.72
C GLN A 78 16.62 -45.60 -31.96
N GLU A 79 17.39 -44.50 -31.82
CA GLU A 79 18.48 -44.04 -32.70
C GLU A 79 18.05 -43.51 -34.10
N ASN A 80 18.76 -42.58 -34.76
CA ASN A 80 20.18 -42.23 -34.62
C ASN A 80 20.49 -40.72 -34.85
N ASN A 81 21.77 -40.35 -34.74
CA ASN A 81 22.30 -38.98 -34.78
C ASN A 81 22.36 -38.35 -36.19
N ALA A 82 22.16 -37.03 -36.28
CA ALA A 82 22.65 -36.19 -37.39
C ALA A 82 22.95 -34.77 -36.89
N GLN A 83 24.22 -34.37 -36.87
CA GLN A 83 24.64 -33.03 -36.43
C GLN A 83 24.71 -32.06 -37.62
N THR A 84 24.00 -30.93 -37.53
CA THR A 84 24.22 -29.76 -38.39
C THR A 84 24.26 -28.48 -37.56
N LEU A 85 25.48 -27.95 -37.40
CA LEU A 85 25.76 -26.53 -37.17
C LEU A 85 26.25 -25.96 -38.52
N PRO A 86 26.20 -24.66 -38.81
CA PRO A 86 25.89 -23.51 -37.93
C PRO A 86 24.52 -22.86 -38.34
N ILE A 87 24.08 -21.65 -37.99
CA ILE A 87 24.69 -20.30 -37.99
C ILE A 87 24.19 -19.48 -36.79
N THR A 88 25.06 -18.64 -36.21
CA THR A 88 24.69 -17.65 -35.21
C THR A 88 24.11 -16.39 -35.86
N GLU A 89 22.79 -16.23 -35.82
CA GLU A 89 22.13 -14.97 -36.17
C GLU A 89 21.87 -14.16 -34.88
N ASN A 90 22.63 -13.08 -34.69
CA ASN A 90 22.61 -12.27 -33.46
C ASN A 90 21.38 -11.34 -33.42
N SER A 91 20.21 -11.90 -33.09
CA SER A 91 19.04 -11.11 -32.68
C SER A 91 19.29 -10.46 -31.31
N PRO A 92 18.99 -9.15 -31.13
CA PRO A 92 19.17 -8.48 -29.85
C PRO A 92 18.07 -8.79 -28.83
N SER A 93 18.45 -8.92 -27.56
CA SER A 93 17.60 -8.86 -26.34
C SER A 93 16.68 -10.03 -25.93
N ASP A 94 17.07 -11.28 -26.16
CA ASP A 94 16.45 -12.46 -25.49
C ASP A 94 16.98 -12.73 -24.05
N ALA A 95 17.50 -11.71 -23.36
CA ALA A 95 18.12 -11.86 -22.03
C ALA A 95 17.14 -11.72 -20.84
N ASP A 96 15.95 -11.16 -21.07
CA ASP A 96 14.99 -10.79 -20.01
C ASP A 96 13.73 -11.69 -19.95
N SER A 97 13.75 -12.83 -20.65
CA SER A 97 12.58 -13.70 -20.87
C SER A 97 12.67 -15.09 -20.19
N GLU A 98 13.50 -15.24 -19.14
CA GLU A 98 13.41 -16.44 -18.27
C GLU A 98 11.98 -16.61 -17.73
N PRO A 99 11.32 -17.77 -17.94
CA PRO A 99 9.99 -18.01 -17.41
C PRO A 99 10.01 -17.97 -15.89
N ARG A 100 9.46 -16.89 -15.31
CA ARG A 100 9.47 -16.64 -13.86
C ARG A 100 8.87 -17.84 -13.09
N VAL A 101 9.75 -18.68 -12.55
CA VAL A 101 9.36 -19.82 -11.72
C VAL A 101 8.76 -19.30 -10.42
N ILE A 102 7.43 -19.15 -10.41
CA ILE A 102 6.68 -18.85 -9.20
C ILE A 102 6.79 -20.09 -8.31
N PRO A 103 7.48 -20.03 -7.15
CA PRO A 103 7.54 -21.17 -6.25
C PRO A 103 6.11 -21.53 -5.81
N PRO A 104 5.77 -22.83 -5.68
CA PRO A 104 4.40 -23.25 -5.37
C PRO A 104 3.91 -22.55 -4.11
N GLU A 105 2.72 -21.94 -4.16
CA GLU A 105 2.17 -21.16 -3.05
C GLU A 105 2.04 -22.03 -1.80
N ARG A 106 3.03 -21.93 -0.91
CA ARG A 106 3.03 -22.61 0.38
C ARG A 106 2.04 -21.88 1.29
N SER A 107 0.76 -22.20 1.13
CA SER A 107 -0.36 -21.62 1.86
C SER A 107 -0.26 -21.93 3.36
N LEU A 108 0.51 -21.12 4.07
CA LEU A 108 0.52 -21.09 5.52
C LEU A 108 -0.87 -20.62 5.96
N ASN A 109 -1.72 -21.58 6.33
CA ASN A 109 -3.11 -21.37 6.72
C ASN A 109 -3.20 -20.69 8.10
N PHE A 110 -2.75 -19.42 8.16
CA PHE A 110 -2.87 -18.56 9.31
C PHE A 110 -4.35 -18.28 9.61
N SER A 111 -4.87 -18.99 10.61
CA SER A 111 -6.18 -18.72 11.18
C SER A 111 -6.24 -17.29 11.71
N TRP A 112 -7.35 -16.60 11.45
CA TRP A 112 -7.56 -15.21 11.87
C TRP A 112 -7.42 -15.03 13.39
N ALA A 113 -7.84 -16.04 14.17
CA ALA A 113 -7.73 -16.06 15.62
C ALA A 113 -6.26 -16.12 16.09
N PHE A 114 -5.36 -16.75 15.33
CA PHE A 114 -3.92 -16.76 15.63
C PHE A 114 -3.28 -15.40 15.33
N GLY A 115 -3.65 -14.77 14.21
CA GLY A 115 -3.23 -13.40 13.90
C GLY A 115 -3.70 -12.37 14.95
N LEU A 116 -4.96 -12.48 15.38
CA LEU A 116 -5.51 -11.69 16.49
C LEU A 116 -4.77 -11.96 17.81
N GLY A 117 -4.48 -13.23 18.12
CA GLY A 117 -3.71 -13.61 19.31
C GLY A 117 -2.31 -12.98 19.35
N ILE A 118 -1.61 -12.91 18.21
CA ILE A 118 -0.32 -12.23 18.08
C ILE A 118 -0.44 -10.73 18.34
N ILE A 119 -1.51 -10.08 17.86
CA ILE A 119 -1.77 -8.65 18.08
C ILE A 119 -2.12 -8.37 19.55
N VAL A 120 -2.93 -9.23 20.18
CA VAL A 120 -3.23 -9.13 21.62
C VAL A 120 -1.96 -9.34 22.46
N PHE A 121 -1.13 -10.32 22.12
CA PHE A 121 0.19 -10.51 22.73
C PHE A 121 1.07 -9.27 22.59
N PHE A 122 1.18 -8.69 21.38
CA PHE A 122 1.92 -7.44 21.16
C PHE A 122 1.45 -6.29 22.05
N LEU A 123 0.13 -6.08 22.14
CA LEU A 123 -0.46 -5.02 22.97
C LEU A 123 -0.19 -5.25 24.46
N ILE A 124 -0.31 -6.49 24.95
CA ILE A 124 0.06 -6.86 26.33
C ILE A 124 1.54 -6.58 26.58
N THR A 125 2.44 -7.04 25.70
CA THR A 125 3.89 -6.82 25.83
C THR A 125 4.24 -5.33 25.80
N PHE A 126 3.64 -4.54 24.91
CA PHE A 126 3.82 -3.10 24.86
C PHE A 126 3.36 -2.41 26.15
N ILE A 127 2.16 -2.72 26.65
CA ILE A 127 1.63 -2.16 27.91
C ILE A 127 2.53 -2.54 29.08
N VAL A 128 2.96 -3.81 29.19
CA VAL A 128 3.84 -4.28 30.26
C VAL A 128 5.19 -3.57 30.23
N ILE A 129 5.85 -3.46 29.07
CA ILE A 129 7.14 -2.76 28.96
C ILE A 129 6.99 -1.26 29.28
N MET A 130 5.94 -0.59 28.80
CA MET A 130 5.71 0.84 29.07
C MET A 130 5.36 1.12 30.54
N VAL A 131 4.53 0.29 31.16
CA VAL A 131 4.22 0.40 32.60
C VAL A 131 5.47 0.13 33.44
N LEU A 132 6.28 -0.87 33.09
CA LEU A 132 7.51 -1.20 33.81
C LEU A 132 8.58 -0.10 33.65
N ARG A 133 8.74 0.47 32.45
CA ARG A 133 9.55 1.68 32.16
C ARG A 133 9.17 2.87 33.06
N GLY A 134 7.87 3.06 33.30
CA GLY A 134 7.34 4.14 34.15
C GLY A 134 7.34 3.86 35.66
N LYS A 135 7.27 2.60 36.09
CA LYS A 135 7.15 2.22 37.51
C LYS A 135 8.48 1.92 38.21
N LEU A 136 9.51 1.47 37.49
CA LEU A 136 10.81 1.17 38.09
C LEU A 136 11.56 2.46 38.49
N ARG A 137 11.73 2.68 39.80
CA ARG A 137 12.53 3.78 40.37
C ARG A 137 14.03 3.58 40.21
N VAL A 138 14.50 2.34 40.34
CA VAL A 138 15.88 1.94 40.00
C VAL A 138 15.86 1.46 38.55
N ARG A 139 16.33 2.29 37.63
CA ARG A 139 16.18 2.07 36.19
C ARG A 139 17.50 1.58 35.59
N THR A 140 17.62 0.26 35.42
CA THR A 140 18.79 -0.38 34.80
C THR A 140 19.02 0.17 33.40
N TYR A 141 20.22 0.70 33.14
CA TYR A 141 20.61 1.41 31.91
C TYR A 141 20.10 0.73 30.63
N LEU A 142 20.43 -0.55 30.45
CA LEU A 142 20.05 -1.37 29.30
C LEU A 142 18.53 -1.61 29.15
N PHE A 143 17.77 -1.66 30.25
CA PHE A 143 16.31 -1.81 30.19
C PHE A 143 15.64 -0.52 29.72
N SER A 144 16.13 0.64 30.19
CA SER A 144 15.71 1.97 29.70
C SER A 144 15.89 2.08 28.20
N PHE A 145 17.08 1.70 27.72
CA PHE A 145 17.41 1.69 26.31
C PHE A 145 16.53 0.73 25.51
N PHE A 146 16.41 -0.53 25.93
CA PHE A 146 15.52 -1.50 25.29
C PHE A 146 14.07 -0.99 25.20
N ALA A 147 13.52 -0.43 26.28
CA ALA A 147 12.16 0.09 26.32
C ALA A 147 12.00 1.34 25.43
N ASN A 148 13.01 2.22 25.34
CA ASN A 148 13.03 3.34 24.40
C ASN A 148 13.07 2.83 22.94
N MET A 149 13.85 1.79 22.62
CA MET A 149 13.89 1.19 21.27
C MET A 149 12.59 0.46 20.93
N TYR A 150 11.96 -0.24 21.87
CA TYR A 150 10.67 -0.91 21.70
C TYR A 150 9.52 0.10 21.46
N LEU A 151 9.57 1.24 22.16
CA LEU A 151 8.68 2.37 21.89
C LEU A 151 8.92 2.93 20.47
N ALA A 152 10.18 3.20 20.10
CA ALA A 152 10.53 3.71 18.77
C ALA A 152 10.06 2.78 17.63
N GLY A 153 10.31 1.47 17.76
CA GLY A 153 9.87 0.45 16.80
C GLY A 153 8.35 0.29 16.72
N THR A 154 7.61 0.68 17.77
CA THR A 154 6.14 0.67 17.78
C THR A 154 5.54 1.92 17.13
N ILE A 155 6.11 3.11 17.36
CA ILE A 155 5.50 4.38 16.94
C ILE A 155 6.01 4.92 15.60
N ILE A 156 7.01 4.27 14.98
CA ILE A 156 7.56 4.77 13.72
C ILE A 156 6.66 4.49 12.51
N PHE A 157 6.23 5.57 11.87
CA PHE A 157 5.57 5.56 10.57
C PHE A 157 6.38 6.41 9.59
N GLY A 158 7.18 5.75 8.74
CA GLY A 158 8.00 6.41 7.73
C GLY A 158 9.40 5.82 7.59
N GLY A 159 10.15 6.33 6.61
CA GLY A 159 11.53 5.93 6.34
C GLY A 159 12.55 6.52 7.32
N GLY A 160 13.81 6.13 7.13
CA GLY A 160 14.96 6.46 7.99
C GLY A 160 15.03 7.88 8.57
N PRO A 161 14.89 8.96 7.78
CA PRO A 161 15.00 10.33 8.28
C PRO A 161 14.08 10.67 9.46
N VAL A 162 12.94 10.00 9.59
CA VAL A 162 11.98 10.22 10.69
C VAL A 162 12.40 9.54 12.00
N VAL A 163 13.23 8.47 11.94
CA VAL A 163 13.71 7.78 13.16
C VAL A 163 14.82 8.54 13.88
N ILE A 164 15.63 9.31 13.13
CA ILE A 164 16.87 9.90 13.67
C ILE A 164 16.61 10.93 14.78
N PRO A 165 15.66 11.88 14.68
CA PRO A 165 15.34 12.79 15.78
C PRO A 165 14.83 12.05 17.02
N LEU A 166 14.00 11.02 16.83
CA LEU A 166 13.44 10.21 17.91
C LEU A 166 14.52 9.42 18.66
N LEU A 167 15.43 8.76 17.92
CA LEU A 167 16.57 8.07 18.51
C LEU A 167 17.50 9.05 19.24
N ARG A 168 17.71 10.26 18.70
CA ARG A 168 18.53 11.28 19.36
C ARG A 168 17.98 11.64 20.73
N GLU A 169 16.68 11.89 20.83
CA GLU A 169 16.02 12.14 22.12
C GLU A 169 16.22 10.95 23.07
N TYR A 170 16.00 9.74 22.56
CA TYR A 170 16.01 8.50 23.36
C TYR A 170 17.39 8.00 23.82
N VAL A 171 18.51 8.61 23.39
CA VAL A 171 19.87 8.22 23.80
C VAL A 171 20.82 9.39 24.09
N VAL A 172 20.65 10.56 23.47
CA VAL A 172 21.52 11.74 23.65
C VAL A 172 20.96 12.68 24.70
N ALA A 173 19.64 12.88 24.78
CA ALA A 173 19.02 13.68 25.84
C ALA A 173 19.08 12.96 27.21
N GLU A 174 19.01 11.61 27.21
CA GLU A 174 19.27 10.76 28.38
C GLU A 174 20.78 10.64 28.71
N GLY A 175 21.67 11.24 27.90
CA GLY A 175 23.11 11.32 28.14
C GLY A 175 23.92 10.03 27.90
N TRP A 176 23.32 8.99 27.30
CA TRP A 176 23.97 7.68 27.10
C TRP A 176 24.94 7.64 25.92
N VAL A 177 24.75 8.51 24.93
CA VAL A 177 25.58 8.63 23.73
C VAL A 177 25.91 10.09 23.51
N SER A 178 27.18 10.42 23.24
CA SER A 178 27.56 11.82 23.01
C SER A 178 26.97 12.35 21.68
N PRO A 179 26.67 13.66 21.57
CA PRO A 179 26.21 14.25 20.31
C PRO A 179 27.19 14.03 19.14
N ARG A 180 28.49 13.96 19.43
CA ARG A 180 29.55 13.71 18.44
C ARG A 180 29.45 12.30 17.87
N ASP A 181 29.38 11.30 18.75
CA ASP A 181 29.40 9.89 18.33
C ASP A 181 28.07 9.50 17.68
N PHE A 182 26.96 10.13 18.10
CA PHE A 182 25.67 10.06 17.41
C PHE A 182 25.77 10.55 15.95
N LEU A 183 26.42 11.69 15.70
CA LEU A 183 26.61 12.24 14.35
C LEU A 183 27.57 11.39 13.51
N ILE A 184 28.66 10.88 14.10
CA ILE A 184 29.58 9.94 13.44
C ILE A 184 28.83 8.66 13.03
N GLY A 185 28.00 8.11 13.92
CA GLY A 185 27.17 6.93 13.64
C GLY A 185 26.13 7.15 12.54
N ILE A 186 25.61 8.37 12.36
CA ILE A 186 24.77 8.72 11.20
C ILE A 186 25.58 8.69 9.90
N ALA A 187 26.76 9.31 9.87
CA ALA A 187 27.63 9.32 8.69
C ALA A 187 28.04 7.90 8.27
N ILE A 188 28.35 7.05 9.25
CA ILE A 188 28.56 5.61 9.07
C ILE A 188 27.30 4.96 8.47
N GLN A 189 26.13 5.13 9.09
CA GLN A 189 24.89 4.48 8.64
C GLN A 189 24.46 4.91 7.22
N GLN A 190 24.66 6.16 6.82
CA GLN A 190 24.38 6.61 5.44
C GLN A 190 25.38 6.06 4.41
N SER A 191 26.52 5.53 4.85
CA SER A 191 27.55 4.93 3.98
C SER A 191 27.32 3.43 3.71
N PHE A 192 26.41 2.77 4.44
CA PHE A 192 26.14 1.33 4.29
C PHE A 192 24.75 1.05 3.70
N PRO A 193 24.62 0.06 2.79
CA PRO A 193 23.32 -0.38 2.30
C PRO A 193 22.58 -1.16 3.40
N GLY A 194 21.41 -0.68 3.81
CA GLY A 194 20.59 -1.40 4.79
C GLY A 194 19.38 -0.62 5.33
N PRO A 195 18.57 -1.24 6.19
CA PRO A 195 17.51 -0.55 6.90
C PRO A 195 18.12 0.46 7.88
N ASN A 196 17.66 1.71 7.81
CA ASN A 196 18.14 2.80 8.66
C ASN A 196 17.99 2.49 10.17
N PHE A 197 17.09 1.58 10.55
CA PHE A 197 16.88 1.10 11.91
C PHE A 197 18.07 0.31 12.50
N ASN A 198 19.00 -0.20 11.68
CA ASN A 198 20.26 -0.81 12.16
C ASN A 198 21.09 0.16 13.00
N PHE A 199 20.86 1.48 12.90
CA PHE A 199 21.49 2.48 13.76
C PHE A 199 21.19 2.26 15.25
N ALA A 200 20.03 1.68 15.60
CA ALA A 200 19.73 1.30 16.98
C ALA A 200 20.68 0.21 17.53
N VAL A 201 21.26 -0.63 16.67
CA VAL A 201 22.26 -1.64 17.05
C VAL A 201 23.58 -0.96 17.43
N TYR A 202 24.02 0.01 16.65
CA TYR A 202 25.18 0.85 16.95
C TYR A 202 24.99 1.66 18.25
N LEU A 203 23.84 2.35 18.38
CA LEU A 203 23.51 3.12 19.58
C LEU A 203 23.41 2.22 20.81
N GLY A 204 22.89 0.99 20.66
CA GLY A 204 22.84 0.01 21.74
C GLY A 204 24.23 -0.47 22.18
N ALA A 205 25.12 -0.76 21.22
CA ALA A 205 26.51 -1.11 21.53
C ALA A 205 27.22 0.00 22.32
N LEU A 206 27.09 1.25 21.88
CA LEU A 206 27.70 2.41 22.54
C LEU A 206 27.06 2.72 23.90
N THR A 207 25.74 2.58 24.02
CA THR A 207 25.01 2.68 25.29
C THR A 207 25.48 1.61 26.29
N ALA A 208 25.71 0.37 25.84
CA ALA A 208 26.26 -0.66 26.72
C ALA A 208 27.68 -0.34 27.18
N ILE A 209 28.58 0.08 26.27
CA ILE A 209 29.95 0.47 26.61
C ILE A 209 29.97 1.60 27.65
N ASN A 210 29.21 2.67 27.42
CA ASN A 210 29.14 3.82 28.32
C ASN A 210 28.49 3.49 29.67
N GLY A 211 27.62 2.48 29.72
CA GLY A 211 27.05 1.92 30.95
C GLY A 211 27.93 0.87 31.67
N GLY A 212 29.12 0.53 31.15
CA GLY A 212 30.00 -0.50 31.73
C GLY A 212 29.59 -1.95 31.42
N TYR A 213 28.76 -2.17 30.40
CA TYR A 213 28.27 -3.47 29.96
C TYR A 213 28.94 -3.95 28.66
N ASN A 214 28.83 -5.25 28.37
CA ASN A 214 29.29 -5.83 27.11
C ASN A 214 28.50 -5.25 25.91
N SER A 215 29.23 -4.70 24.93
CA SER A 215 28.68 -4.06 23.72
C SER A 215 27.72 -4.96 22.92
N ALA A 216 27.99 -6.27 22.85
CA ALA A 216 27.14 -7.23 22.15
C ALA A 216 25.74 -7.37 22.78
N VAL A 217 25.63 -7.21 24.11
CA VAL A 217 24.34 -7.23 24.82
C VAL A 217 23.53 -6.00 24.45
N GLY A 218 24.16 -4.82 24.46
CA GLY A 218 23.54 -3.57 24.03
C GLY A 218 23.10 -3.59 22.56
N ALA A 219 23.95 -4.08 21.66
CA ALA A 219 23.64 -4.28 20.26
C ALA A 219 22.43 -5.20 20.06
N THR A 220 22.40 -6.34 20.75
CA THR A 220 21.29 -7.32 20.69
C THR A 220 19.99 -6.73 21.22
N LEU A 221 20.03 -5.98 22.32
CA LEU A 221 18.85 -5.28 22.85
C LEU A 221 18.37 -4.16 21.92
N GLY A 222 19.29 -3.46 21.23
CA GLY A 222 18.94 -2.46 20.22
C GLY A 222 18.23 -3.08 19.02
N PHE A 223 18.76 -4.19 18.51
CA PHE A 223 18.17 -4.98 17.43
C PHE A 223 16.76 -5.49 17.80
N ILE A 224 16.64 -6.26 18.89
CA ILE A 224 15.36 -6.84 19.32
C ILE A 224 14.37 -5.72 19.66
N GLY A 225 14.81 -4.67 20.35
CA GLY A 225 13.98 -3.52 20.70
C GLY A 225 13.33 -2.87 19.49
N ILE A 226 14.11 -2.45 18.48
CA ILE A 226 13.55 -1.71 17.35
C ILE A 226 12.79 -2.61 16.34
N PHE A 227 13.22 -3.86 16.14
CA PHE A 227 12.64 -4.73 15.12
C PHE A 227 11.48 -5.61 15.61
N ALA A 228 11.45 -6.03 16.88
CA ALA A 228 10.41 -6.94 17.36
C ALA A 228 8.98 -6.39 17.23
N PRO A 229 8.67 -5.11 17.55
CA PRO A 229 7.34 -4.54 17.35
C PRO A 229 6.83 -4.71 15.90
N GLY A 230 7.68 -4.38 14.92
CA GLY A 230 7.37 -4.50 13.50
C GLY A 230 7.16 -5.95 13.07
N PHE A 231 8.07 -6.86 13.44
CA PHE A 231 7.94 -8.28 13.11
C PHE A 231 6.68 -8.90 13.70
N ILE A 232 6.38 -8.66 14.98
CA ILE A 232 5.19 -9.21 15.65
C ILE A 232 3.91 -8.64 15.00
N THR A 233 3.85 -7.32 14.77
CA THR A 233 2.69 -6.66 14.16
C THR A 233 2.42 -7.15 12.73
N VAL A 234 3.46 -7.36 11.91
CA VAL A 234 3.33 -7.87 10.54
C VAL A 234 2.76 -9.29 10.54
N HIS A 235 3.30 -10.22 11.33
CA HIS A 235 2.82 -11.61 11.37
C HIS A 235 1.40 -11.72 11.96
N GLY A 236 1.06 -10.92 12.97
CA GLY A 236 -0.30 -10.84 13.47
C GLY A 236 -1.28 -10.29 12.42
N THR A 237 -0.86 -9.26 11.69
CA THR A 237 -1.65 -8.66 10.60
C THR A 237 -1.89 -9.63 9.44
N MET A 238 -0.94 -10.51 9.11
CA MET A 238 -1.12 -11.52 8.06
C MET A 238 -2.35 -12.43 8.30
N GLY A 239 -2.58 -12.85 9.55
CA GLY A 239 -3.74 -13.68 9.91
C GLY A 239 -5.08 -12.94 9.86
N ILE A 240 -5.11 -11.64 10.17
CA ILE A 240 -6.33 -10.83 9.96
C ILE A 240 -6.53 -10.56 8.45
N TRP A 241 -5.44 -10.29 7.73
CA TRP A 241 -5.46 -9.98 6.30
C TRP A 241 -6.00 -11.13 5.45
N SER A 242 -5.65 -12.38 5.78
CA SER A 242 -6.16 -13.57 5.08
C SER A 242 -7.70 -13.64 5.11
N ALA A 243 -8.33 -13.31 6.24
CA ALA A 243 -9.78 -13.27 6.39
C ALA A 243 -10.43 -12.07 5.68
N ILE A 244 -9.89 -10.86 5.85
CA ILE A 244 -10.57 -9.64 5.37
C ILE A 244 -10.34 -9.34 3.89
N ARG A 245 -9.23 -9.80 3.27
CA ARG A 245 -8.87 -9.49 1.87
C ARG A 245 -9.89 -9.96 0.83
N GLY A 246 -10.77 -10.91 1.17
CA GLY A 246 -11.85 -11.37 0.30
C GLY A 246 -12.97 -10.34 0.13
N LEU A 247 -13.24 -9.55 1.16
CA LEU A 247 -14.45 -8.73 1.32
C LEU A 247 -14.49 -7.55 0.33
N GLY A 248 -15.63 -7.35 -0.33
CA GLY A 248 -15.81 -6.30 -1.34
C GLY A 248 -15.61 -4.89 -0.77
N TRP A 249 -16.09 -4.62 0.44
CA TRP A 249 -15.93 -3.32 1.10
C TRP A 249 -14.46 -3.02 1.45
N VAL A 250 -13.65 -4.03 1.78
CA VAL A 250 -12.20 -3.87 2.03
C VAL A 250 -11.47 -3.48 0.74
N LYS A 251 -11.78 -4.16 -0.37
CA LYS A 251 -11.22 -3.84 -1.70
C LYS A 251 -11.59 -2.42 -2.14
N SER A 252 -12.83 -1.99 -1.89
CA SER A 252 -13.30 -0.63 -2.16
C SER A 252 -12.64 0.43 -1.26
N LEU A 253 -12.52 0.15 0.04
CA LEU A 253 -11.83 1.00 1.02
C LEU A 253 -10.38 1.23 0.61
N LEU A 254 -9.64 0.17 0.25
CA LEU A 254 -8.26 0.28 -0.21
C LEU A 254 -8.14 1.11 -1.50
N ARG A 255 -9.07 0.98 -2.46
CA ARG A 255 -9.07 1.81 -3.67
C ARG A 255 -9.16 3.30 -3.33
N GLY A 256 -10.05 3.67 -2.40
CA GLY A 256 -10.19 5.05 -1.91
C GLY A 256 -8.99 5.54 -1.09
N VAL A 257 -8.39 4.68 -0.27
CA VAL A 257 -7.14 5.00 0.46
C VAL A 257 -5.99 5.26 -0.50
N ASN A 258 -5.83 4.44 -1.54
CA ASN A 258 -4.79 4.58 -2.56
C ASN A 258 -4.98 5.85 -3.41
N ALA A 259 -6.21 6.14 -3.84
CA ALA A 259 -6.52 7.43 -4.50
C ALA A 259 -6.20 8.62 -3.59
N GLY A 260 -6.53 8.51 -2.30
CA GLY A 260 -6.16 9.49 -1.28
C GLY A 260 -4.66 9.58 -0.98
N ALA A 261 -3.86 8.58 -1.34
CA ALA A 261 -2.40 8.61 -1.26
C ALA A 261 -1.82 9.41 -2.43
N VAL A 262 -2.27 9.13 -3.65
CA VAL A 262 -1.87 9.88 -4.86
C VAL A 262 -2.21 11.36 -4.74
N GLY A 263 -3.40 11.70 -4.21
CA GLY A 263 -3.78 13.09 -3.95
C GLY A 263 -2.88 13.80 -2.92
N LEU A 264 -2.37 13.09 -1.91
CA LEU A 264 -1.41 13.65 -0.95
C LEU A 264 -0.02 13.82 -1.54
N ILE A 265 0.44 12.89 -2.38
CA ILE A 265 1.70 13.02 -3.14
C ILE A 265 1.63 14.23 -4.07
N TYR A 266 0.54 14.36 -4.84
CA TYR A 266 0.30 15.54 -5.68
C TYR A 266 0.27 16.84 -4.86
N THR A 267 -0.38 16.83 -3.68
CA THR A 267 -0.39 17.99 -2.78
C THR A 267 1.01 18.35 -2.27
N ALA A 268 1.86 17.37 -1.98
CA ALA A 268 3.25 17.60 -1.56
C ALA A 268 4.11 18.17 -2.70
N VAL A 269 3.99 17.62 -3.91
CA VAL A 269 4.67 18.15 -5.12
C VAL A 269 4.20 19.57 -5.44
N TYR A 270 2.89 19.83 -5.38
CA TYR A 270 2.34 21.17 -5.57
C TYR A 270 2.77 22.15 -4.47
N ARG A 271 2.89 21.71 -3.21
CA ARG A 271 3.43 22.56 -2.13
C ARG A 271 4.90 22.90 -2.35
N LEU A 272 5.72 21.94 -2.79
CA LEU A 272 7.12 22.18 -3.15
C LEU A 272 7.24 23.13 -4.36
N TRP A 273 6.37 22.97 -5.36
CA TRP A 273 6.28 23.85 -6.53
C TRP A 273 6.02 25.32 -6.17
N GLN A 274 5.14 25.57 -5.18
CA GLN A 274 4.80 26.92 -4.72
C GLN A 274 5.91 27.64 -3.93
N ILE A 275 7.00 26.94 -3.57
CA ILE A 275 8.17 27.48 -2.85
C ILE A 275 9.49 27.15 -3.54
N GLY A 276 9.44 26.70 -4.80
CA GLY A 276 10.48 25.87 -5.41
C GLY A 276 11.75 26.58 -5.85
N TYR A 277 11.78 27.92 -5.83
CA TYR A 277 13.02 28.69 -6.01
C TYR A 277 13.11 29.83 -4.99
N ILE A 278 14.33 30.30 -4.73
CA ILE A 278 14.62 31.45 -3.87
C ILE A 278 15.27 32.51 -4.75
N ALA A 279 14.55 33.60 -5.04
CA ALA A 279 15.13 34.77 -5.68
C ALA A 279 15.87 35.63 -4.63
N GLU A 280 16.96 36.30 -5.01
CA GLU A 280 17.79 37.09 -4.08
C GLU A 280 17.01 38.20 -3.36
N SER A 281 15.92 38.69 -3.97
CA SER A 281 15.02 39.70 -3.42
C SER A 281 14.00 39.18 -2.40
N PHE A 282 13.85 37.85 -2.23
CA PHE A 282 12.83 37.23 -1.39
C PHE A 282 13.41 36.21 -0.40
N GLN A 283 13.37 36.53 0.91
CA GLN A 283 13.73 35.58 1.98
C GLN A 283 12.70 34.44 2.20
N GLN A 284 11.73 34.29 1.31
CA GLN A 284 10.71 33.23 1.33
C GLN A 284 10.56 32.65 -0.08
N GLY A 285 10.50 31.33 -0.19
CA GLY A 285 10.50 30.64 -1.49
C GLY A 285 9.31 31.05 -2.37
N THR A 286 9.59 31.33 -3.63
CA THR A 286 8.65 31.80 -4.64
C THR A 286 8.12 30.66 -5.52
N SER A 287 6.95 30.88 -6.12
CA SER A 287 6.25 29.85 -6.90
C SER A 287 6.85 29.69 -8.29
N LEU A 288 7.26 28.47 -8.64
CA LEU A 288 7.85 28.14 -9.95
C LEU A 288 6.92 28.46 -11.14
N ALA A 289 5.61 28.64 -10.91
CA ALA A 289 4.65 29.05 -11.94
C ALA A 289 4.76 30.54 -12.36
N GLN A 290 5.53 31.36 -11.63
CA GLN A 290 5.77 32.77 -12.00
C GLN A 290 6.70 32.89 -13.22
N GLU A 291 7.65 31.96 -13.36
CA GLU A 291 8.65 31.93 -14.41
C GLU A 291 8.27 30.89 -15.49
N PRO A 292 7.98 31.30 -16.75
CA PRO A 292 7.54 30.38 -17.80
C PRO A 292 8.49 29.21 -18.06
N TRP A 293 9.80 29.41 -17.80
CA TRP A 293 10.82 28.37 -17.94
C TRP A 293 10.48 27.08 -17.19
N TRP A 294 10.16 27.16 -15.89
CA TRP A 294 9.90 25.97 -15.08
C TRP A 294 8.62 25.25 -15.49
N VAL A 295 7.62 26.00 -15.99
CA VAL A 295 6.39 25.43 -16.56
C VAL A 295 6.74 24.60 -17.80
N VAL A 296 7.59 25.12 -18.70
CA VAL A 296 8.08 24.39 -19.87
C VAL A 296 8.89 23.16 -19.46
N VAL A 297 9.86 23.28 -18.54
CA VAL A 297 10.67 22.14 -18.05
C VAL A 297 9.80 21.03 -17.44
N THR A 298 8.73 21.41 -16.73
CA THR A 298 7.82 20.44 -16.09
C THR A 298 6.90 19.76 -17.10
N ALA A 299 6.31 20.54 -18.02
CA ALA A 299 5.47 20.02 -19.09
C ALA A 299 6.27 19.09 -20.03
N SER A 300 7.48 19.49 -20.42
CA SER A 300 8.37 18.66 -21.23
C SER A 300 8.77 17.39 -20.48
N SER A 301 9.17 17.48 -19.20
CA SER A 301 9.51 16.29 -18.39
C SER A 301 8.37 15.27 -18.31
N PHE A 302 7.13 15.75 -18.15
CA PHE A 302 5.94 14.90 -18.15
C PHE A 302 5.68 14.25 -19.53
N VAL A 303 5.72 15.03 -20.61
CA VAL A 303 5.51 14.54 -21.98
C VAL A 303 6.61 13.57 -22.41
N PHE A 304 7.88 13.85 -22.08
CA PHE A 304 9.00 12.96 -22.40
C PHE A 304 8.92 11.64 -21.62
N GLY A 305 8.59 11.68 -20.32
CA GLY A 305 8.36 10.46 -19.53
C GLY A 305 7.21 9.61 -20.06
N TYR A 306 6.08 10.23 -20.40
CA TYR A 306 4.91 9.53 -20.91
C TYR A 306 5.08 8.99 -22.34
N SER A 307 5.63 9.80 -23.25
CA SER A 307 5.67 9.47 -24.69
C SER A 307 6.87 8.62 -25.12
N PHE A 308 7.96 8.61 -24.35
CA PHE A 308 9.19 7.89 -24.71
C PHE A 308 9.60 6.81 -23.69
N ASN A 309 8.81 6.60 -22.62
CA ASN A 309 9.12 5.68 -21.50
C ASN A 309 10.54 5.89 -20.92
N LEU A 310 11.02 7.14 -20.94
CA LEU A 310 12.35 7.49 -20.45
C LEU A 310 12.47 7.17 -18.95
N SER A 311 13.61 6.60 -18.55
CA SER A 311 13.82 6.20 -17.16
C SER A 311 13.81 7.43 -16.25
N HIS A 312 13.09 7.33 -15.13
CA HIS A 312 12.92 8.42 -14.16
C HIS A 312 14.24 9.11 -13.74
N PRO A 313 15.38 8.42 -13.54
CA PRO A 313 16.65 9.08 -13.24
C PRO A 313 17.15 10.00 -14.37
N VAL A 314 16.95 9.63 -15.64
CA VAL A 314 17.35 10.48 -16.79
C VAL A 314 16.50 11.75 -16.83
N ILE A 315 15.21 11.67 -16.54
CA ILE A 315 14.32 12.84 -16.46
C ILE A 315 14.78 13.79 -15.34
N ILE A 316 15.17 13.25 -14.17
CA ILE A 316 15.70 14.03 -13.05
C ILE A 316 17.03 14.72 -13.43
N ILE A 317 17.95 14.02 -14.09
CA ILE A 317 19.22 14.57 -14.56
C ILE A 317 18.98 15.67 -15.60
N MET A 318 18.08 15.47 -16.57
CA MET A 318 17.69 16.48 -17.55
C MET A 318 17.11 17.73 -16.88
N GLY A 319 16.22 17.56 -15.89
CA GLY A 319 15.67 18.67 -15.10
C GLY A 319 16.75 19.45 -14.33
N ALA A 320 17.72 18.75 -13.74
CA ALA A 320 18.85 19.38 -13.06
C ALA A 320 19.77 20.17 -14.02
N VAL A 321 20.07 19.62 -15.20
CA VAL A 321 20.84 20.30 -16.25
C VAL A 321 20.11 21.54 -16.76
N LEU A 322 18.80 21.45 -17.00
CA LEU A 322 17.96 22.59 -17.40
C LEU A 322 17.90 23.67 -16.31
N GLY A 323 17.90 23.28 -15.03
CA GLY A 323 17.99 24.22 -13.90
C GLY A 323 19.35 24.94 -13.83
N LEU A 324 20.46 24.21 -14.06
CA LEU A 324 21.81 24.80 -14.13
C LEU A 324 21.98 25.76 -15.31
N ILE A 325 21.40 25.44 -16.47
CA ILE A 325 21.39 26.33 -17.65
C ILE A 325 20.65 27.63 -17.33
N TRP A 326 19.46 27.56 -16.71
CA TRP A 326 18.71 28.75 -16.30
C TRP A 326 19.50 29.60 -15.29
N TYR A 327 20.06 28.97 -14.26
CA TYR A 327 20.89 29.66 -13.27
C TYR A 327 22.10 30.38 -13.89
N ALA A 328 22.78 29.75 -14.85
CA ALA A 328 23.90 30.37 -15.56
C ALA A 328 23.49 31.56 -16.45
N VAL A 329 22.26 31.55 -16.99
CA VAL A 329 21.72 32.65 -17.82
C VAL A 329 21.14 33.79 -16.97
N THR A 330 20.69 33.51 -15.74
CA THR A 330 20.18 34.56 -14.82
C THR A 330 21.24 35.21 -13.95
N LEU A 331 22.49 34.70 -13.98
CA LEU A 331 23.65 35.29 -13.28
C LEU A 331 24.46 36.31 -14.10
N THR A 332 24.05 36.58 -15.34
CA THR A 332 24.76 37.44 -16.32
C THR A 332 23.92 38.64 -16.74
#